data_AF-A0A2S6RA98-F1
#
_entry.id   AF-A0A2S6RA98-F1
#
_cell.length_a   1.000
_cell.length_b   1.000
_cell.length_c   1.000
_cell.angle_alpha   90.00
_cell.angle_beta   90.00
_cell.angle_gamma   90.00
#
_symmetry.space_group_name_H-M   'P 1'
#
loop_
_entity.id
_entity.type
_entity.pdbx_description
1 polymer ?
#
loop_
_entity_poly.entity_id
_entity_poly.type
_entity_poly.pdbx_seq_one_letter_code
_entity_poly.pdbx_strand_id
1 'polypeptide(L)'
;MKYLVFFLVLINISGYCDNHDNHHHEDHDHHHEDETKKKSLKAHQHGIGILNIAQQNNTIIFEFELPGYDVVGFEYKARKKEDVKKVKQAINTLSEYNNMFVINDEAKCKEKSNNSDIIIEGNHTEFRSKYILTCSNISNITKIKINYFETFSNSKKLNVNIVSKKIAKTYKLFSDNNIIKVKNYF
;
A
#
# COMPACT_ATOMS: atom_id res chain seq x y z
N MET A 1 23.40 -38.15 -23.56
CA MET A 1 24.86 -38.11 -23.85
C MET A 1 25.15 -36.88 -24.69
N LYS A 2 26.35 -36.28 -24.54
CA LYS A 2 27.19 -35.64 -25.59
C LYS A 2 26.55 -34.53 -26.49
N TYR A 3 27.14 -33.35 -26.71
CA TYR A 3 28.47 -32.85 -26.35
C TYR A 3 28.43 -31.39 -25.86
N LEU A 4 29.39 -31.06 -24.99
CA LEU A 4 29.83 -29.70 -24.69
C LEU A 4 30.59 -29.14 -25.90
N VAL A 5 30.35 -27.89 -26.30
CA VAL A 5 31.26 -27.13 -27.18
C VAL A 5 31.70 -25.88 -26.44
N PHE A 6 32.99 -25.81 -26.17
CA PHE A 6 33.67 -24.73 -25.45
C PHE A 6 34.41 -23.89 -26.49
N PHE A 7 34.16 -22.58 -26.57
CA PHE A 7 34.90 -21.71 -27.49
C PHE A 7 35.65 -20.63 -26.71
N LEU A 8 36.92 -20.90 -26.48
CA LEU A 8 37.89 -19.95 -25.92
C LEU A 8 38.21 -18.88 -26.98
N VAL A 9 38.01 -17.61 -26.63
CA VAL A 9 38.55 -16.48 -27.38
C VAL A 9 39.53 -15.75 -26.47
N LEU A 10 40.81 -16.04 -26.65
CA LEU A 10 41.91 -15.30 -26.05
C LEU A 10 42.36 -14.22 -27.03
N ILE A 11 42.23 -12.95 -26.66
CA ILE A 11 42.94 -11.84 -27.30
C ILE A 11 43.64 -11.07 -26.19
N ASN A 12 44.96 -11.26 -26.11
CA ASN A 12 45.85 -10.29 -25.47
C ASN A 12 46.17 -9.20 -26.48
N ILE A 13 46.28 -7.95 -26.04
CA ILE A 13 47.25 -6.99 -26.61
C ILE A 13 47.60 -5.94 -25.54
N SER A 14 48.89 -5.65 -25.51
CA SER A 14 49.63 -4.59 -24.83
C SER A 14 48.84 -3.42 -24.25
N GLY A 15 49.07 -3.14 -22.96
CA GLY A 15 48.58 -1.93 -22.31
C GLY A 15 49.44 -0.69 -22.59
N TYR A 16 49.04 0.40 -21.95
CA TYR A 16 49.85 1.60 -21.70
C TYR A 16 49.72 1.91 -20.21
N CYS A 17 50.82 2.27 -19.55
CA CYS A 17 50.83 2.69 -18.16
C CYS A 17 51.38 4.10 -18.07
N ASP A 18 50.65 4.99 -17.40
CA ASP A 18 51.22 6.21 -16.81
C ASP A 18 50.93 6.17 -15.31
N ASN A 19 51.99 6.15 -14.50
CA ASN A 19 51.89 6.26 -13.05
C ASN A 19 51.97 7.73 -12.65
N HIS A 20 51.30 8.11 -11.56
CA HIS A 20 51.77 9.23 -10.74
C HIS A 20 51.43 9.09 -9.25
N ASP A 21 52.46 8.81 -8.47
CA ASP A 21 52.60 9.01 -7.03
C ASP A 21 52.27 10.46 -6.62
N ASN A 22 51.76 10.77 -5.42
CA ASN A 22 51.15 10.01 -4.30
C ASN A 22 50.22 11.04 -3.54
N HIS A 23 49.60 10.90 -2.36
CA HIS A 23 49.78 10.04 -1.18
C HIS A 23 48.43 9.68 -0.49
N HIS A 24 48.53 8.87 0.57
CA HIS A 24 47.48 8.32 1.43
C HIS A 24 46.41 9.30 1.96
N HIS A 25 45.19 8.78 2.09
CA HIS A 25 44.65 8.53 3.44
C HIS A 25 44.03 7.13 3.48
N GLU A 26 44.07 6.46 4.63
CA GLU A 26 43.34 5.21 4.86
C GLU A 26 41.88 5.50 5.17
N ASP A 27 40.95 4.77 4.55
CA ASP A 27 39.62 4.49 5.09
C ASP A 27 39.09 3.18 4.46
N HIS A 28 38.26 2.43 5.20
CA HIS A 28 38.02 1.02 4.91
C HIS A 28 36.99 0.71 3.82
N ASP A 29 37.29 -0.31 3.00
CA ASP A 29 36.34 -0.98 2.12
C ASP A 29 35.16 -1.59 2.89
N HIS A 30 33.96 -1.09 2.63
CA HIS A 30 32.72 -1.86 2.80
C HIS A 30 31.81 -1.71 1.58
N HIS A 31 32.05 -2.55 0.57
CA HIS A 31 31.08 -2.84 -0.47
C HIS A 31 29.78 -3.36 0.14
N HIS A 32 28.74 -2.53 0.11
CA HIS A 32 27.35 -2.97 0.26
C HIS A 32 26.58 -2.66 -1.02
N GLU A 33 26.65 -3.58 -1.99
CA GLU A 33 25.58 -3.77 -2.97
C GLU A 33 24.36 -4.33 -2.25
N ASP A 34 23.65 -3.46 -1.51
CA ASP A 34 22.39 -3.81 -0.89
C ASP A 34 21.28 -3.70 -1.95
N GLU A 35 20.98 -4.81 -2.62
CA GLU A 35 19.86 -4.94 -3.56
C GLU A 35 18.46 -4.85 -2.89
N THR A 36 18.35 -4.32 -1.66
CA THR A 36 17.05 -3.90 -1.14
C THR A 36 16.61 -2.55 -1.73
N LYS A 37 15.91 -2.63 -2.88
CA LYS A 37 15.02 -1.57 -3.38
C LYS A 37 13.79 -1.37 -2.46
N LYS A 38 14.02 -1.13 -1.16
CA LYS A 38 13.10 -0.44 -0.26
C LYS A 38 13.00 1.02 -0.71
N LYS A 39 12.20 1.21 -1.76
CA LYS A 39 11.82 2.51 -2.33
C LYS A 39 11.31 3.40 -1.20
N SER A 40 12.11 4.39 -0.78
CA SER A 40 11.86 5.29 0.36
C SER A 40 10.76 6.33 0.08
N LEU A 41 9.56 5.82 -0.20
CA LEU A 41 8.30 6.53 0.01
C LEU A 41 8.11 6.67 1.53
N LYS A 42 7.95 7.85 2.13
CA LYS A 42 7.81 9.21 1.56
C LYS A 42 8.62 10.21 2.39
N ALA A 43 8.82 11.42 1.86
CA ALA A 43 8.84 12.61 2.73
C ALA A 43 7.51 12.65 3.52
N HIS A 44 7.58 12.77 4.84
CA HIS A 44 6.50 12.43 5.79
C HIS A 44 5.16 13.19 5.59
N GLN A 45 4.35 12.73 4.61
CA GLN A 45 2.96 13.15 4.43
C GLN A 45 2.05 12.40 5.42
N HIS A 46 2.16 12.77 6.70
CA HIS A 46 1.19 12.39 7.73
C HIS A 46 -0.23 12.82 7.31
N GLY A 47 -1.24 12.04 7.69
CA GLY A 47 -2.64 12.37 7.41
C GLY A 47 -3.13 12.14 5.98
N ILE A 48 -2.47 11.24 5.24
CA ILE A 48 -2.91 10.81 3.90
C ILE A 48 -2.92 9.28 3.82
N GLY A 49 -4.11 8.70 4.01
CA GLY A 49 -4.36 7.29 3.71
C GLY A 49 -4.34 7.01 2.21
N ILE A 50 -4.16 5.73 1.86
CA ILE A 50 -4.33 5.20 0.50
C ILE A 50 -5.45 4.15 0.54
N LEU A 51 -6.29 4.13 -0.50
CA LEU A 51 -7.25 3.06 -0.77
C LEU A 51 -7.05 2.57 -2.21
N ASN A 52 -6.72 1.30 -2.37
CA ASN A 52 -6.68 0.63 -3.66
C ASN A 52 -7.95 -0.21 -3.83
N ILE A 53 -8.65 -0.02 -4.96
CA ILE A 53 -9.86 -0.76 -5.32
C ILE A 53 -9.60 -1.52 -6.61
N ALA A 54 -9.72 -2.85 -6.59
CA ALA A 54 -9.42 -3.72 -7.73
C ALA A 54 -10.58 -4.65 -8.07
N GLN A 55 -10.89 -4.83 -9.36
CA GLN A 55 -11.90 -5.78 -9.83
C GLN A 55 -11.28 -7.08 -10.36
N GLN A 56 -11.82 -8.23 -9.96
CA GLN A 56 -11.58 -9.52 -10.60
C GLN A 56 -12.90 -10.25 -10.85
N ASN A 57 -13.41 -10.14 -12.09
CA ASN A 57 -14.73 -10.65 -12.50
C ASN A 57 -15.85 -10.06 -11.61
N ASN A 58 -16.59 -10.90 -10.90
CA ASN A 58 -17.63 -10.51 -9.93
C ASN A 58 -17.09 -10.22 -8.51
N THR A 59 -15.78 -10.31 -8.31
CA THR A 59 -15.11 -9.94 -7.06
C THR A 59 -14.63 -8.49 -7.15
N ILE A 60 -14.84 -7.73 -6.08
CA ILE A 60 -14.21 -6.42 -5.86
C ILE A 60 -13.40 -6.48 -4.56
N ILE A 61 -12.19 -5.94 -4.62
CA ILE A 61 -11.21 -5.92 -3.52
C ILE A 61 -10.99 -4.46 -3.13
N PHE A 62 -11.06 -4.17 -1.83
CA PHE A 62 -10.71 -2.89 -1.24
C PHE A 62 -9.52 -3.11 -0.30
N GLU A 63 -8.47 -2.30 -0.42
CA GLU A 63 -7.24 -2.43 0.36
C GLU A 63 -6.76 -1.05 0.81
N PHE A 64 -6.87 -0.79 2.11
CA PHE A 64 -6.46 0.47 2.73
C PHE A 64 -5.05 0.36 3.33
N GLU A 65 -4.26 1.42 3.18
CA GLU A 65 -3.00 1.66 3.88
C GLU A 65 -3.14 3.00 4.63
N LEU A 66 -3.12 2.96 5.97
CA LEU A 66 -3.56 4.07 6.82
C LEU A 66 -2.49 4.47 7.86
N PRO A 67 -2.08 5.75 7.93
CA PRO A 67 -1.16 6.24 8.96
C PRO A 67 -1.70 6.00 10.37
N GLY A 68 -0.83 5.70 11.33
CA GLY A 68 -1.23 5.46 12.72
C GLY A 68 -1.88 6.71 13.35
N TYR A 69 -1.47 7.90 12.94
CA TYR A 69 -2.10 9.14 13.41
C TYR A 69 -3.58 9.23 13.04
N ASP A 70 -3.95 8.87 11.81
CA ASP A 70 -5.34 8.90 11.35
C ASP A 70 -6.22 7.93 12.14
N VAL A 71 -5.68 6.75 12.47
CA VAL A 71 -6.44 5.63 13.05
C VAL A 71 -6.49 5.66 14.58
N VAL A 72 -5.38 6.00 15.26
CA VAL A 72 -5.28 6.00 16.74
C VAL A 72 -4.71 7.28 17.37
N GLY A 73 -4.37 8.29 16.56
CA GLY A 73 -3.84 9.58 17.02
C GLY A 73 -2.34 9.60 17.32
N PHE A 74 -1.60 8.56 16.94
CA PHE A 74 -0.14 8.50 17.07
C PHE A 74 0.48 7.52 16.05
N GLU A 75 1.72 7.80 15.63
CA GLU A 75 2.46 6.91 14.72
C GLU A 75 3.31 5.86 15.46
N TYR A 76 3.65 6.05 16.73
CA TYR A 76 4.61 5.19 17.43
C TYR A 76 4.06 3.79 17.73
N LYS A 77 4.93 2.77 17.70
CA LYS A 77 4.57 1.41 18.17
C LYS A 77 4.02 1.45 19.60
N ALA A 78 2.74 1.13 19.77
CA ALA A 78 2.08 1.12 21.08
C ALA A 78 2.77 0.15 22.07
N ARG A 79 3.08 0.66 23.28
CA ARG A 79 3.64 -0.12 24.40
C ARG A 79 2.87 0.08 25.72
N LYS A 80 2.24 1.23 25.92
CA LYS A 80 1.37 1.50 27.07
C LYS A 80 0.03 0.77 26.91
N LYS A 81 -0.58 0.38 28.04
CA LYS A 81 -1.82 -0.41 28.07
C LYS A 81 -2.99 0.31 27.39
N GLU A 82 -3.01 1.63 27.49
CA GLU A 82 -4.02 2.55 26.96
C GLU A 82 -3.91 2.63 25.44
N ASP A 83 -2.69 2.75 24.91
CA ASP A 83 -2.43 2.82 23.48
C ASP A 83 -2.62 1.44 22.82
N VAL A 84 -2.22 0.35 23.48
CA VAL A 84 -2.53 -1.02 23.06
C VAL A 84 -4.06 -1.26 23.04
N LYS A 85 -4.83 -0.65 23.95
CA LYS A 85 -6.30 -0.69 23.91
C LYS A 85 -6.84 0.03 22.67
N LYS A 86 -6.39 1.26 22.38
CA LYS A 86 -6.78 2.00 21.15
C LYS A 86 -6.49 1.19 19.88
N VAL A 87 -5.29 0.61 19.78
CA VAL A 87 -4.87 -0.22 18.65
C VAL A 87 -5.78 -1.45 18.47
N LYS A 88 -6.15 -2.14 19.55
CA LYS A 88 -7.11 -3.25 19.49
C LYS A 88 -8.51 -2.80 19.10
N GLN A 89 -8.97 -1.66 19.61
CA GLN A 89 -10.26 -1.08 19.21
C GLN A 89 -10.27 -0.73 17.72
N ALA A 90 -9.20 -0.12 17.20
CA ALA A 90 -9.07 0.17 15.78
C ALA A 90 -9.12 -1.09 14.89
N ILE A 91 -8.42 -2.17 15.26
CA ILE A 91 -8.48 -3.43 14.49
C ILE A 91 -9.90 -4.04 14.53
N ASN A 92 -10.59 -4.00 15.67
CA ASN A 92 -11.99 -4.43 15.77
C ASN A 92 -12.96 -3.52 15.00
N THR A 93 -12.62 -2.24 14.79
CA THR A 93 -13.38 -1.34 13.91
C THR A 93 -13.10 -1.63 12.44
N LEU A 94 -11.86 -2.00 12.10
CA LEU A 94 -11.43 -2.37 10.75
C LEU A 94 -11.91 -3.77 10.32
N SER A 95 -12.26 -4.69 11.23
CA SER A 95 -12.85 -5.98 10.83
C SER A 95 -14.28 -5.87 10.24
N GLU A 96 -14.91 -4.70 10.29
CA GLU A 96 -16.26 -4.46 9.78
C GLU A 96 -16.23 -3.50 8.58
N TYR A 97 -16.31 -4.03 7.35
CA TYR A 97 -16.11 -3.23 6.12
C TYR A 97 -17.03 -2.00 5.99
N ASN A 98 -18.24 -2.08 6.57
CA ASN A 98 -19.22 -0.99 6.58
C ASN A 98 -18.75 0.27 7.35
N ASN A 99 -17.77 0.14 8.26
CA ASN A 99 -17.13 1.29 8.89
C ASN A 99 -16.20 2.03 7.90
N MET A 100 -15.69 1.34 6.88
CA MET A 100 -14.73 1.92 5.93
C MET A 100 -15.39 2.46 4.67
N PHE A 101 -16.38 1.73 4.12
CA PHE A 101 -17.09 2.12 2.91
C PHE A 101 -18.46 1.44 2.79
N VAL A 102 -19.33 2.02 1.97
CA VAL A 102 -20.62 1.44 1.56
C VAL A 102 -20.76 1.52 0.04
N ILE A 103 -21.24 0.45 -0.56
CA ILE A 103 -21.60 0.34 -1.98
C ILE A 103 -23.10 0.09 -2.13
N ASN A 104 -23.70 0.51 -3.24
CA ASN A 104 -25.15 0.48 -3.40
C ASN A 104 -25.72 -0.95 -3.61
N ASP A 105 -26.86 -1.22 -2.96
CA ASP A 105 -27.41 -2.58 -2.75
C ASP A 105 -27.80 -3.32 -4.04
N GLU A 106 -28.08 -2.62 -5.12
CA GLU A 106 -28.44 -3.19 -6.43
C GLU A 106 -27.31 -4.07 -7.02
N ALA A 107 -26.08 -3.91 -6.52
CA ALA A 107 -24.92 -4.74 -6.83
C ALA A 107 -24.97 -6.14 -6.17
N LYS A 108 -25.76 -6.29 -5.10
CA LYS A 108 -25.93 -7.54 -4.31
C LYS A 108 -24.58 -8.15 -3.92
N CYS A 109 -23.75 -7.33 -3.28
CA CYS A 109 -22.44 -7.73 -2.77
C CYS A 109 -22.56 -8.41 -1.40
N LYS A 110 -21.75 -9.43 -1.18
CA LYS A 110 -21.55 -10.07 0.13
C LYS A 110 -20.05 -10.12 0.43
N GLU A 111 -19.68 -10.00 1.69
CA GLU A 111 -18.31 -10.25 2.09
C GLU A 111 -17.96 -11.74 1.88
N LYS A 112 -16.76 -11.97 1.32
CA LYS A 112 -16.13 -13.28 1.20
C LYS A 112 -15.04 -13.46 2.26
N SER A 113 -14.31 -12.38 2.56
CA SER A 113 -13.34 -12.29 3.65
C SER A 113 -12.95 -10.84 3.92
N ASN A 114 -12.81 -10.47 5.19
CA ASN A 114 -11.97 -9.34 5.60
C ASN A 114 -10.69 -9.83 6.29
N ASN A 115 -9.70 -8.94 6.39
CA ASN A 115 -8.51 -9.08 7.21
C ASN A 115 -7.97 -7.70 7.58
N SER A 116 -7.47 -7.51 8.81
CA SER A 116 -6.93 -6.24 9.28
C SER A 116 -5.67 -6.44 10.13
N ASP A 117 -4.58 -5.81 9.71
CA ASP A 117 -3.23 -6.01 10.24
C ASP A 117 -2.56 -4.67 10.61
N ILE A 118 -1.43 -4.78 11.30
CA ILE A 118 -0.56 -3.66 11.68
C ILE A 118 0.84 -3.93 11.15
N ILE A 119 1.37 -3.04 10.32
CA ILE A 119 2.77 -3.05 9.89
C ILE A 119 3.54 -2.04 10.74
N ILE A 120 4.77 -2.42 11.12
CA ILE A 120 5.65 -1.61 11.97
C ILE A 120 6.93 -1.36 11.19
N GLU A 121 7.04 -0.18 10.57
CA GLU A 121 8.22 0.22 9.81
C GLU A 121 9.11 1.11 10.68
N GLY A 122 10.15 0.51 11.25
CA GLY A 122 11.03 1.15 12.23
C GLY A 122 10.27 1.52 13.50
N ASN A 123 10.01 2.81 13.68
CA ASN A 123 9.22 3.35 14.80
C ASN A 123 7.76 3.64 14.44
N HIS A 124 7.39 3.64 13.15
CA HIS A 124 6.06 4.01 12.66
C HIS A 124 5.12 2.82 12.57
N THR A 125 3.82 3.09 12.69
CA THR A 125 2.75 2.09 12.75
C THR A 125 1.74 2.39 11.65
N GLU A 126 1.66 1.53 10.65
CA GLU A 126 0.67 1.62 9.58
C GLU A 126 -0.40 0.55 9.80
N PHE A 127 -1.67 0.93 9.68
CA PHE A 127 -2.79 -0.01 9.69
C PHE A 127 -3.11 -0.39 8.25
N ARG A 128 -3.30 -1.69 8.01
CA ARG A 128 -3.79 -2.18 6.71
C ARG A 128 -5.05 -2.98 6.90
N SER A 129 -6.03 -2.77 6.02
CA SER A 129 -7.27 -3.56 6.02
C SER A 129 -7.67 -3.91 4.60
N LYS A 130 -8.07 -5.16 4.41
CA LYS A 130 -8.36 -5.75 3.10
C LYS A 130 -9.71 -6.44 3.14
N TYR A 131 -10.59 -6.05 2.22
CA TYR A 131 -11.95 -6.55 2.11
C TYR A 131 -12.16 -7.13 0.72
N ILE A 132 -12.65 -8.37 0.66
CA ILE A 132 -12.97 -9.06 -0.58
C ILE A 132 -14.47 -9.29 -0.60
N LEU A 133 -15.17 -8.58 -1.49
CA LEU A 133 -16.62 -8.72 -1.66
C LEU A 133 -16.91 -9.43 -2.99
N THR A 134 -17.89 -10.33 -2.99
CA THR A 134 -18.40 -10.99 -4.20
C THR A 134 -19.82 -10.48 -4.49
N CYS A 135 -20.02 -9.95 -5.69
CA CYS A 135 -21.23 -9.24 -6.10
C CYS A 135 -21.97 -9.98 -7.22
N SER A 136 -23.25 -10.30 -7.04
CA SER A 136 -24.04 -10.91 -8.12
C SER A 136 -24.15 -9.99 -9.34
N ASN A 137 -24.28 -8.68 -9.11
CA ASN A 137 -24.53 -7.68 -10.14
C ASN A 137 -23.43 -6.59 -10.14
N ILE A 138 -22.16 -6.95 -10.29
CA ILE A 138 -21.05 -5.98 -10.10
C ILE A 138 -21.15 -4.71 -10.97
N SER A 139 -21.71 -4.82 -12.18
CA SER A 139 -22.00 -3.68 -13.08
C SER A 139 -22.97 -2.64 -12.51
N ASN A 140 -23.77 -3.01 -11.50
CA ASN A 140 -24.73 -2.12 -10.83
C ASN A 140 -24.07 -1.28 -9.72
N ILE A 141 -22.78 -1.47 -9.40
CA ILE A 141 -22.08 -0.53 -8.51
C ILE A 141 -21.98 0.82 -9.22
N THR A 142 -22.75 1.80 -8.75
CA THR A 142 -22.80 3.16 -9.29
C THR A 142 -22.21 4.20 -8.35
N LYS A 143 -22.17 3.89 -7.05
CA LYS A 143 -21.68 4.77 -5.98
C LYS A 143 -20.85 3.97 -4.96
N ILE A 144 -19.76 4.57 -4.51
CA ILE A 144 -19.03 4.16 -3.30
C ILE A 144 -19.04 5.36 -2.35
N LYS A 145 -19.60 5.22 -1.14
CA LYS A 145 -19.39 6.16 -0.02
C LYS A 145 -18.22 5.65 0.80
N ILE A 146 -17.34 6.56 1.23
CA ILE A 146 -16.22 6.28 2.11
C ILE A 146 -16.59 6.73 3.53
N ASN A 147 -16.84 5.76 4.41
CA ASN A 147 -17.17 6.00 5.82
C ASN A 147 -15.92 6.24 6.69
N TYR A 148 -14.72 5.89 6.20
CA TYR A 148 -13.41 6.12 6.84
C TYR A 148 -13.29 7.44 7.62
N PHE A 149 -13.68 8.57 7.01
CA PHE A 149 -13.59 9.90 7.63
C PHE A 149 -14.56 10.13 8.80
N GLU A 150 -15.70 9.44 8.80
CA GLU A 150 -16.70 9.49 9.88
C GLU A 150 -16.30 8.56 11.03
N THR A 151 -15.65 7.43 10.72
CA THR A 151 -15.13 6.45 11.70
C THR A 151 -13.83 6.90 12.36
N PHE A 152 -12.91 7.52 11.62
CA PHE A 152 -11.58 7.92 12.09
C PHE A 152 -11.39 9.43 11.96
N SER A 153 -11.82 10.16 12.98
CA SER A 153 -11.94 11.63 12.99
C SER A 153 -10.63 12.42 12.87
N ASN A 154 -9.47 11.79 13.06
CA ASN A 154 -8.17 12.42 12.78
C ASN A 154 -7.86 12.49 11.28
N SER A 155 -8.48 11.61 10.48
CA SER A 155 -8.19 11.47 9.06
C SER A 155 -8.71 12.64 8.23
N LYS A 156 -7.88 13.13 7.31
CA LYS A 156 -8.14 14.35 6.54
C LYS A 156 -8.19 14.13 5.05
N LYS A 157 -7.50 13.11 4.55
CA LYS A 157 -7.37 12.84 3.12
C LYS A 157 -7.16 11.37 2.81
N LEU A 158 -7.78 10.90 1.72
CA LEU A 158 -7.64 9.55 1.19
C LEU A 158 -7.32 9.63 -0.30
N ASN A 159 -6.16 9.12 -0.71
CA ASN A 159 -5.86 8.93 -2.13
C ASN A 159 -6.49 7.59 -2.57
N VAL A 160 -7.47 7.61 -3.46
CA VAL A 160 -8.17 6.40 -3.92
C VAL A 160 -7.74 6.03 -5.34
N ASN A 161 -7.18 4.84 -5.53
CA ASN A 161 -6.90 4.26 -6.83
C ASN A 161 -7.95 3.21 -7.18
N ILE A 162 -8.54 3.26 -8.37
CA ILE A 162 -9.51 2.28 -8.86
C ILE A 162 -8.97 1.66 -10.14
N VAL A 163 -8.87 0.33 -10.19
CA VAL A 163 -8.43 -0.46 -11.35
C VAL A 163 -9.45 -1.55 -11.67
N SER A 164 -9.85 -1.63 -12.93
CA SER A 164 -10.81 -2.60 -13.44
C SER A 164 -10.47 -3.04 -14.87
N LYS A 165 -11.26 -3.95 -15.46
CA LYS A 165 -11.12 -4.29 -16.89
C LYS A 165 -11.46 -3.14 -17.84
N LYS A 166 -12.14 -2.09 -17.34
CA LYS A 166 -12.68 -0.97 -18.14
C LYS A 166 -11.94 0.33 -17.90
N ILE A 167 -11.32 0.52 -16.73
CA ILE A 167 -10.80 1.82 -16.31
C ILE A 167 -9.69 1.71 -15.27
N ALA A 168 -8.73 2.64 -15.32
CA ALA A 168 -7.81 2.95 -14.23
C ALA A 168 -7.93 4.45 -13.91
N LYS A 169 -8.17 4.82 -12.64
CA LYS A 169 -8.33 6.21 -12.19
C LYS A 169 -7.85 6.41 -10.75
N THR A 170 -7.35 7.62 -10.47
CA THR A 170 -7.02 8.07 -9.12
C THR A 170 -7.87 9.27 -8.71
N TYR A 171 -8.29 9.29 -7.45
CA TYR A 171 -9.01 10.38 -6.78
C TYR A 171 -8.25 10.86 -5.55
N LYS A 172 -8.52 12.08 -5.12
CA LYS A 172 -8.10 12.64 -3.83
C LYS A 172 -9.38 13.02 -3.10
N LEU A 173 -9.74 12.27 -2.07
CA LEU A 173 -10.93 12.52 -1.27
C LEU A 173 -10.56 13.18 0.05
N PHE A 174 -11.51 13.93 0.58
CA PHE A 174 -11.49 14.58 1.89
C PHE A 174 -12.84 14.29 2.59
N SER A 175 -12.98 14.66 3.85
CA SER A 175 -14.19 14.39 4.65
C SER A 175 -15.48 15.02 4.09
N ASP A 176 -15.37 16.15 3.37
CA ASP A 176 -16.49 16.87 2.75
C ASP A 176 -16.93 16.31 1.39
N ASN A 177 -16.13 15.43 0.76
CA ASN A 177 -16.38 14.89 -0.58
C ASN A 177 -16.19 13.36 -0.65
N ASN A 178 -16.56 12.65 0.42
CA ASN A 178 -16.38 11.21 0.62
C ASN A 178 -17.21 10.27 -0.29
N ILE A 179 -17.64 10.69 -1.49
CA ILE A 179 -18.48 9.90 -2.40
C ILE A 179 -17.86 9.83 -3.81
N ILE A 180 -17.59 8.62 -4.28
CA ILE A 180 -17.13 8.35 -5.65
C ILE A 180 -18.31 7.87 -6.50
N LYS A 181 -18.53 8.51 -7.66
CA LYS A 181 -19.48 8.06 -8.68
C LYS A 181 -18.76 7.14 -9.67
N VAL A 182 -19.12 5.86 -9.69
CA VAL A 182 -18.40 4.77 -10.38
C VAL A 182 -19.27 4.00 -11.40
N LYS A 183 -20.41 4.58 -11.81
CA LYS A 183 -21.31 3.99 -12.82
C LYS A 183 -20.51 3.56 -14.07
N ASN A 184 -20.70 2.32 -14.48
CA ASN A 184 -20.02 1.63 -15.60
C ASN A 184 -18.52 1.29 -15.39
N TYR A 185 -17.95 1.43 -14.18
CA TYR A 185 -16.51 1.21 -13.95
C TYR A 185 -16.15 -0.27 -13.86
N PHE A 186 -17.08 -1.11 -13.39
CA PHE A 186 -16.92 -2.54 -13.15
C PHE A 186 -17.82 -3.33 -14.11
#